data_AF-A0A399E766-F1
#
_entry.id   AF-A0A399E766-F1
#
_cell.length_a   1.000
_cell.length_b   1.000
_cell.length_c   1.000
_cell.angle_alpha   90.00
_cell.angle_beta   90.00
_cell.angle_gamma   90.00
#
_symmetry.space_group_name_H-M   'P 1'
#
loop_
_entity.id
_entity.type
_entity.pdbx_description
1 polymer ?
#
loop_
_entity_poly.entity_id
_entity_poly.type
_entity_poly.pdbx_seq_one_letter_code
_entity_poly.pdbx_strand_id
1 'polypeptide(L)'
;MAEQAAIQAGRDMQKLASTSNPLEVVQNPIVVATSLGVLGAYMARKTIYTSRRDLFGWAAKGPDGKVRYYKVGSDGKPTTTEVPNAYTNRLLLNMGGVLLGTLLINNKLTDDPMVDYIGLGVAAGSFANLVMTLLAID
;
A
#
# COMPACT_ATOMS: atom_id res chain seq x y z
N MET A 1 4.36 12.36 -27.92
CA MET A 1 5.07 11.23 -27.28
C MET A 1 4.21 10.58 -26.20
N ALA A 2 3.61 11.33 -25.27
CA ALA A 2 2.68 10.80 -24.26
C ALA A 2 1.51 9.96 -24.82
N GLU A 3 0.90 10.38 -25.94
CA GLU A 3 -0.18 9.63 -26.60
C GLU A 3 0.27 8.26 -27.14
N GLN A 4 1.49 8.17 -27.70
CA GLN A 4 2.06 6.91 -28.16
C GLN A 4 2.43 5.99 -26.99
N ALA A 5 2.92 6.55 -25.88
CA ALA A 5 3.22 5.80 -24.66
C ALA A 5 1.94 5.24 -24.01
N ALA A 6 0.85 6.02 -23.96
CA ALA A 6 -0.45 5.57 -23.47
C ALA A 6 -1.08 4.47 -24.35
N ILE A 7 -0.98 4.61 -25.68
CA ILE A 7 -1.43 3.57 -26.62
C ILE A 7 -0.63 2.27 -26.43
N GLN A 8 0.68 2.37 -26.25
CA GLN A 8 1.55 1.22 -26.01
C GLN A 8 1.20 0.54 -24.68
N ALA A 9 1.04 1.31 -23.60
CA ALA A 9 0.60 0.83 -22.29
C ALA A 9 -0.76 0.11 -22.35
N GLY A 10 -1.70 0.63 -23.16
CA GLY A 10 -2.99 -0.03 -23.40
C GLY A 10 -2.86 -1.38 -24.11
N ARG A 11 -1.95 -1.51 -25.09
CA ARG A 11 -1.67 -2.80 -25.75
C ARG A 11 -0.98 -3.78 -24.82
N ASP A 12 -0.05 -3.30 -23.99
CA ASP A 12 0.66 -4.14 -23.02
C ASP A 12 -0.29 -4.68 -21.94
N MET A 13 -1.29 -3.89 -21.51
CA MET A 13 -2.38 -4.35 -20.65
C MET A 13 -3.23 -5.44 -21.32
N GLN A 14 -3.61 -5.26 -22.58
CA GLN A 14 -4.38 -6.26 -23.34
C GLN A 14 -3.60 -7.57 -23.51
N LYS A 15 -2.30 -7.48 -23.76
CA LYS A 15 -1.40 -8.63 -23.83
C LYS A 15 -1.29 -9.35 -22.49
N LEU A 16 -1.17 -8.60 -21.38
CA LEU A 16 -1.17 -9.17 -20.05
C LEU A 16 -2.49 -9.90 -19.74
N ALA A 17 -3.63 -9.31 -20.09
CA ALA A 17 -4.95 -9.88 -19.84
C ALA A 17 -5.23 -11.17 -20.61
N SER A 18 -4.53 -11.39 -21.73
CA SER A 18 -4.67 -12.59 -22.58
C SER A 18 -3.53 -13.60 -22.41
N THR A 19 -2.54 -13.30 -21.57
CA THR A 19 -1.39 -14.17 -21.30
C THR A 19 -1.79 -15.37 -20.44
N SER A 20 -1.49 -16.58 -20.92
CA SER A 20 -1.63 -17.83 -20.16
C SER A 20 -0.30 -18.34 -19.58
N ASN A 21 0.83 -17.73 -19.95
CA ASN A 21 2.17 -18.09 -19.49
C ASN A 21 2.56 -17.28 -18.22
N PRO A 22 2.70 -17.92 -17.04
CA PRO A 22 3.04 -17.23 -15.81
C PRO A 22 4.40 -16.50 -15.84
N LEU A 23 5.35 -16.99 -16.65
CA LEU A 23 6.67 -16.37 -16.75
C LEU A 23 6.58 -14.99 -17.44
N GLU A 24 5.68 -14.84 -18.41
CA GLU A 24 5.43 -13.56 -19.08
C GLU A 24 4.76 -12.54 -18.15
N VAL A 25 3.96 -13.00 -17.18
CA VAL A 25 3.34 -12.14 -16.17
C VAL A 25 4.39 -11.53 -15.25
N VAL A 26 5.31 -12.35 -14.71
CA VAL A 26 6.32 -11.85 -13.75
C VAL A 26 7.40 -10.98 -14.40
N GLN A 27 7.59 -11.09 -15.71
CA GLN A 27 8.51 -10.25 -16.48
C GLN A 27 7.82 -9.00 -17.05
N ASN A 28 6.49 -8.90 -16.95
CA ASN A 28 5.76 -7.78 -17.52
C ASN A 28 6.11 -6.46 -16.78
N PRO A 29 6.51 -5.39 -17.49
CA PRO A 29 6.87 -4.11 -16.86
C PRO A 29 5.76 -3.52 -15.98
N ILE A 30 4.49 -3.69 -16.35
CA ILE A 30 3.33 -3.22 -15.58
C ILE A 30 3.25 -3.95 -14.25
N VAL A 31 3.39 -5.28 -14.27
CA VAL A 31 3.36 -6.11 -13.07
C VAL A 31 4.53 -5.76 -12.15
N VAL A 32 5.72 -5.59 -12.71
CA VAL A 32 6.92 -5.20 -11.95
C VAL A 32 6.74 -3.81 -11.33
N ALA A 33 6.36 -2.80 -12.11
CA ALA A 33 6.17 -1.43 -11.64
C ALA A 33 5.09 -1.33 -10.55
N THR A 34 3.94 -1.98 -10.75
CA THR A 34 2.88 -2.06 -9.75
C THR A 34 3.37 -2.74 -8.47
N SER A 35 4.11 -3.84 -8.61
CA SER A 35 4.69 -4.57 -7.46
C SER A 35 5.68 -3.72 -6.68
N LEU A 36 6.51 -2.91 -7.36
CA LEU A 36 7.40 -1.95 -6.73
C LEU A 36 6.63 -0.87 -5.97
N GLY A 37 5.52 -0.37 -6.52
CA GLY A 37 4.62 0.56 -5.82
C GLY A 37 4.05 -0.03 -4.54
N VAL A 38 3.55 -1.27 -4.60
CA VAL A 38 3.04 -2.01 -3.42
C VAL A 38 4.14 -2.19 -2.37
N LEU A 39 5.33 -2.63 -2.79
CA LEU A 39 6.46 -2.85 -1.90
C LEU A 39 6.90 -1.54 -1.22
N GLY A 40 7.05 -0.46 -1.99
CA GLY A 40 7.41 0.85 -1.49
C GLY A 40 6.40 1.37 -0.46
N ALA A 41 5.10 1.28 -0.76
CA ALA A 41 4.04 1.65 0.17
C ALA A 41 4.06 0.80 1.45
N TYR A 42 4.28 -0.51 1.32
CA TYR A 42 4.42 -1.41 2.46
C TYR A 42 5.60 -1.01 3.36
N MET A 43 6.78 -0.78 2.77
CA MET A 43 7.99 -0.41 3.51
C MET A 43 7.85 0.95 4.19
N ALA A 44 7.31 1.95 3.49
CA ALA A 44 7.06 3.28 4.04
C ALA A 44 6.12 3.20 5.25
N ARG A 45 4.98 2.53 5.08
CA ARG A 45 4.00 2.33 6.16
C ARG A 45 4.60 1.58 7.34
N LYS A 46 5.31 0.47 7.10
CA LYS A 46 5.98 -0.31 8.15
C LYS A 46 6.92 0.58 8.95
N THR A 47 7.74 1.37 8.25
CA THR A 47 8.68 2.31 8.85
C THR A 47 7.97 3.36 9.71
N ILE A 48 6.91 3.99 9.19
CA ILE A 48 6.10 4.98 9.91
C ILE A 48 5.46 4.38 11.17
N TYR A 49 4.91 3.18 11.09
CA TYR A 49 4.32 2.50 12.25
C TYR A 49 5.36 2.16 13.31
N THR A 50 6.55 1.72 12.89
CA THR A 50 7.63 1.39 13.83
C THR A 50 8.26 2.63 14.46
N SER A 51 8.38 3.74 13.71
CA SER A 51 8.99 4.98 14.22
C SER A 51 8.05 5.78 15.11
N ARG A 52 6.74 5.68 14.87
CA ARG A 52 5.69 6.40 15.61
C ARG A 52 4.71 5.46 16.30
N ARG A 53 5.26 4.50 17.07
CA ARG A 53 4.47 3.58 17.91
C ARG A 53 3.58 4.32 18.91
N ASP A 54 3.96 5.53 19.29
CA ASP A 54 3.16 6.45 20.11
C ASP A 54 1.83 6.86 19.46
N LEU A 55 1.76 6.90 18.12
CA LEU A 55 0.55 7.26 17.37
C LEU A 55 -0.18 6.06 16.78
N PHE A 56 0.56 5.05 16.33
CA PHE A 56 0.00 3.94 15.56
C PHE A 56 -0.07 2.63 16.34
N GLY A 57 0.58 2.55 17.49
CA GLY A 57 0.60 1.35 18.33
C GLY A 57 1.19 0.09 17.68
N TRP A 58 1.21 -0.97 18.47
CA TRP A 58 1.54 -2.32 18.07
C TRP A 58 0.26 -3.09 17.76
N ALA A 59 0.13 -3.60 16.54
CA ALA A 59 -1.01 -4.41 16.15
C ALA A 59 -0.86 -5.81 16.78
N ALA A 60 -1.81 -6.20 17.61
CA ALA A 60 -1.90 -7.56 18.15
C ALA A 60 -3.36 -7.95 18.33
N LYS A 61 -3.63 -9.26 18.35
CA LYS A 61 -4.98 -9.78 18.64
C LYS A 61 -5.33 -9.52 20.10
N GLY A 62 -6.46 -8.86 20.32
CA GLY A 62 -7.06 -8.71 21.63
C GLY A 62 -7.77 -9.98 22.10
N PRO A 63 -8.34 -9.96 23.31
CA PRO A 63 -9.09 -11.10 23.87
C PRO A 63 -10.31 -11.52 23.03
N ASP A 64 -10.83 -10.59 22.23
CA ASP A 64 -11.93 -10.79 21.28
C ASP A 64 -11.47 -11.31 19.90
N GLY A 65 -10.18 -11.62 19.75
CA GLY A 65 -9.59 -12.11 18.51
C GLY A 65 -9.39 -11.05 17.42
N LYS A 66 -9.85 -9.81 17.66
CA LYS A 66 -9.71 -8.68 16.73
C LYS A 66 -8.37 -7.98 16.90
N VAL A 67 -7.85 -7.41 15.82
CA VAL A 67 -6.63 -6.60 15.91
C VAL A 67 -6.91 -5.31 16.67
N ARG A 68 -6.09 -5.05 17.69
CA ARG A 68 -6.06 -3.78 18.45
C ARG A 68 -4.65 -3.22 18.48
N TYR A 69 -4.51 -1.97 18.90
CA TYR A 69 -3.25 -1.22 18.79
C TYR A 69 -2.71 -0.83 20.16
N TYR A 70 -1.74 -1.59 20.65
CA TYR A 70 -1.20 -1.47 22.00
C TYR A 70 0.03 -0.57 22.08
N LYS A 71 0.29 -0.01 23.26
CA LYS A 71 1.57 0.63 23.57
C LYS A 71 2.67 -0.42 23.56
N VAL A 72 3.90 0.02 23.35
CA VAL A 72 5.09 -0.84 23.42
C VAL A 72 5.77 -0.64 24.77
N GLY A 73 6.06 -1.73 25.48
CA GLY A 73 6.76 -1.74 26.75
C GLY A 73 8.27 -1.53 26.59
N SER A 74 8.98 -1.37 27.71
CA SER A 74 10.44 -1.25 27.73
C SER A 74 11.18 -2.49 27.22
N ASP A 75 10.49 -3.63 27.16
CA ASP A 75 10.95 -4.91 26.61
C ASP A 75 10.74 -5.03 25.09
N GLY A 76 10.17 -4.00 24.45
CA GLY A 76 9.87 -3.99 23.02
C GLY A 76 8.62 -4.77 22.62
N LYS A 77 7.81 -5.23 23.58
CA LYS A 77 6.58 -6.02 23.33
C LYS A 77 5.31 -5.20 23.55
N PRO A 78 4.16 -5.59 22.96
CA PRO A 78 2.89 -4.93 23.23
C PRO A 78 2.50 -5.07 24.71
N THR A 79 2.06 -3.97 25.30
CA THR A 79 1.44 -3.96 26.64
C THR A 79 -0.06 -4.25 26.53
N THR A 80 -0.77 -4.22 27.65
CA THR A 80 -2.24 -4.33 27.70
C THR A 80 -2.96 -2.99 27.47
N THR A 81 -2.22 -1.88 27.38
CA THR A 81 -2.79 -0.55 27.23
C THR A 81 -2.85 -0.16 25.75
N GLU A 82 -4.02 0.21 25.25
CA GLU A 82 -4.19 0.69 23.87
C GLU A 82 -3.64 2.11 23.68
N VAL A 83 -3.15 2.39 22.47
CA VAL A 83 -2.78 3.74 22.04
C VAL A 83 -4.06 4.49 21.65
N PRO A 84 -4.36 5.63 22.28
CA PRO A 84 -5.52 6.44 21.91
C PRO A 84 -5.50 6.82 20.43
N ASN A 85 -6.64 6.71 19.76
CA ASN A 85 -6.83 7.08 18.35
C ASN A 85 -5.95 6.32 17.34
N ALA A 86 -5.20 5.29 17.72
CA ALA A 86 -4.33 4.56 16.79
C ALA A 86 -5.10 3.95 15.60
N TYR A 87 -6.33 3.49 15.84
CA TYR A 87 -7.23 3.05 14.78
C TYR A 87 -7.48 4.15 13.74
N THR A 88 -7.94 5.32 14.21
CA THR A 88 -8.20 6.48 13.35
C THR A 88 -6.93 6.95 12.64
N ASN A 89 -5.80 7.01 13.34
CA ASN A 89 -4.52 7.41 12.75
C ASN A 89 -4.10 6.46 11.61
N ARG A 90 -4.26 5.16 11.80
CA ARG A 90 -3.99 4.16 10.74
C ARG A 90 -4.94 4.29 9.57
N LEU A 91 -6.24 4.51 9.81
CA LEU A 91 -7.19 4.79 8.73
C LEU A 91 -6.76 6.00 7.91
N LEU A 92 -6.45 7.12 8.58
CA LEU A 92 -6.03 8.36 7.92
C LEU A 92 -4.72 8.18 7.15
N LEU A 93 -3.74 7.47 7.70
CA LEU A 93 -2.49 7.18 7.01
C LEU A 93 -2.73 6.33 5.76
N ASN A 94 -3.52 5.27 5.86
CA ASN A 94 -3.83 4.41 4.72
C ASN A 94 -4.64 5.16 3.66
N MET A 95 -5.64 5.96 4.05
CA MET A 95 -6.37 6.84 3.12
C MET A 95 -5.44 7.86 2.46
N GLY A 96 -4.52 8.47 3.21
CA GLY A 96 -3.50 9.35 2.67
C GLY A 96 -2.63 8.65 1.64
N GLY A 97 -2.23 7.40 1.90
CA GLY A 97 -1.49 6.57 0.94
C GLY A 97 -2.29 6.28 -0.33
N VAL A 98 -3.60 6.02 -0.21
CA VAL A 98 -4.50 5.87 -1.38
C VAL A 98 -4.48 7.13 -2.23
N LEU A 99 -4.73 8.30 -1.61
CA LEU A 99 -4.75 9.59 -2.30
C LEU A 99 -3.41 9.94 -2.94
N LEU A 100 -2.30 9.70 -2.23
CA LEU A 100 -0.97 9.92 -2.78
C LEU A 100 -0.71 9.01 -3.98
N GLY A 101 -1.09 7.74 -3.91
CA GLY A 101 -1.00 6.81 -5.03
C GLY A 101 -1.83 7.27 -6.23
N THR A 102 -3.08 7.72 -6.03
CA THR A 102 -3.91 8.25 -7.12
C THR A 102 -3.39 9.56 -7.70
N LEU A 103 -2.73 10.41 -6.91
CA LEU A 103 -2.10 11.63 -7.43
C LEU A 103 -0.87 11.35 -8.28
N LEU A 104 -0.19 10.22 -8.05
CA LEU A 104 0.90 9.75 -8.90
C LEU A 104 0.39 9.22 -10.24
N ILE A 105 -0.84 8.72 -10.29
CA ILE A 105 -1.49 8.29 -11.54
C ILE A 105 -1.89 9.53 -12.34
N ASN A 106 -1.52 9.56 -13.62
CA ASN A 106 -1.79 10.66 -14.54
C ASN A 106 -1.21 12.00 -14.04
N ASN A 107 -0.07 11.93 -13.36
CA ASN A 107 0.63 13.12 -12.91
C ASN A 107 1.23 13.85 -14.14
N LYS A 108 1.25 15.18 -14.11
CA LYS A 108 1.91 16.00 -15.16
C LYS A 108 3.41 16.20 -14.92
N LEU A 109 3.98 15.52 -13.92
CA LEU A 109 5.39 15.68 -13.52
C LEU A 109 6.32 14.81 -14.39
N THR A 110 5.81 13.75 -14.99
CA THR A 110 6.56 12.86 -15.89
C THR A 110 5.66 12.31 -17.00
N ASP A 111 6.24 12.12 -18.18
CA ASP A 111 5.59 11.45 -19.32
C ASP A 111 5.79 9.92 -19.28
N ASP A 112 6.42 9.38 -18.23
CA ASP A 112 6.69 7.95 -18.08
C ASP A 112 5.44 7.19 -17.57
N PRO A 113 4.82 6.32 -18.40
CA PRO A 113 3.64 5.55 -18.01
C PRO A 113 3.93 4.56 -16.88
N MET A 114 5.19 4.22 -16.59
CA MET A 114 5.55 3.35 -15.45
C MET A 114 5.22 4.00 -14.11
N VAL A 115 5.24 5.33 -14.03
CA VAL A 115 4.91 6.06 -12.80
C VAL A 115 3.43 5.90 -12.44
N ASP A 116 2.56 5.80 -13.44
CA ASP A 116 1.14 5.52 -13.22
C ASP A 116 0.95 4.14 -12.59
N TYR A 117 1.71 3.14 -13.05
CA TYR A 117 1.64 1.79 -12.48
C TYR A 117 2.25 1.71 -11.08
N ILE A 118 3.32 2.45 -10.80
CA ILE A 118 3.85 2.61 -9.44
C ILE A 118 2.80 3.26 -8.54
N GLY A 119 2.17 4.35 -9.01
CA GLY A 119 1.09 5.05 -8.30
C GLY A 119 -0.10 4.15 -8.00
N LEU A 120 -0.50 3.32 -8.98
CA LEU A 120 -1.52 2.29 -8.81
C LEU A 120 -1.13 1.27 -7.74
N GLY A 121 0.13 0.81 -7.74
CA GLY A 121 0.65 -0.09 -6.71
C GLY A 121 0.60 0.51 -5.31
N VAL A 122 0.99 1.78 -5.18
CA VAL A 122 0.90 2.53 -3.91
C VAL A 122 -0.56 2.62 -3.46
N ALA A 123 -1.46 3.04 -4.34
CA ALA A 123 -2.87 3.19 -4.03
C ALA A 123 -3.51 1.86 -3.61
N ALA A 124 -3.27 0.79 -4.38
CA ALA A 124 -3.80 -0.53 -4.10
C ALA A 124 -3.28 -1.11 -2.78
N GLY A 125 -1.97 -1.01 -2.53
CA GLY A 125 -1.35 -1.50 -1.30
C GLY A 125 -1.86 -0.75 -0.06
N SER A 126 -2.03 0.57 -0.16
CA SER A 126 -2.62 1.38 0.91
C SER A 126 -4.11 1.08 1.11
N PHE A 127 -4.88 0.88 0.04
CA PHE A 127 -6.30 0.54 0.13
C PHE A 127 -6.52 -0.83 0.76
N ALA A 128 -5.70 -1.83 0.43
CA ALA A 128 -5.75 -3.14 1.08
C ALA A 128 -5.60 -3.00 2.60
N ASN A 129 -4.64 -2.18 3.06
CA ASN A 129 -4.44 -1.94 4.49
C ASN A 129 -5.54 -1.09 5.14
N LEU A 130 -6.20 -0.22 4.37
CA LEU A 130 -7.41 0.46 4.82
C LEU A 130 -8.51 -0.56 5.12
N VAL A 131 -8.77 -1.49 4.19
CA VAL A 131 -9.75 -2.56 4.36
C VAL A 131 -9.41 -3.44 5.55
N MET A 132 -8.14 -3.87 5.69
CA MET A 132 -7.70 -4.66 6.84
C MET A 132 -7.93 -3.94 8.17
N THR A 133 -7.66 -2.63 8.21
CA THR A 133 -7.93 -1.81 9.40
C THR A 133 -9.43 -1.76 9.72
N LEU A 134 -10.29 -1.51 8.72
CA LEU A 134 -11.75 -1.45 8.88
C LEU A 134 -12.34 -2.77 9.37
N LEU A 135 -11.80 -3.89 8.89
CA LEU A 135 -12.24 -5.24 9.26
C LEU A 135 -11.54 -5.80 10.52
N ALA A 136 -10.58 -5.05 11.08
CA ALA A 136 -9.76 -5.45 12.22
C ALA A 136 -9.05 -6.82 12.02
N ILE A 137 -8.53 -7.05 10.81
CA ILE A 137 -7.78 -8.25 10.42
C ILE A 137 -6.30 -7.91 10.18
N ASP A 138 -5.44 -8.93 10.31
CA ASP A 138 -3.97 -8.86 10.11
C ASP A 138 -3.55 -9.42 8.75
#